data_AF-A0A6B3CAT0-F1
#
_entry.id   AF-A0A6B3CAT0-F1
#
_cell.length_a   1.000
_cell.length_b   1.000
_cell.length_c   1.000
_cell.angle_alpha   90.00
_cell.angle_beta   90.00
_cell.angle_gamma   90.00
#
_symmetry.space_group_name_H-M   'P 1'
#
loop_
_entity.id
_entity.type
_entity.pdbx_description
1 polymer ?
#
loop_
_entity_poly.entity_id
_entity_poly.type
_entity_poly.pdbx_seq_one_letter_code
_entity_poly.pdbx_strand_id
1 'polypeptide(L)'
;REAVVGAMAVAAAASLAAAPAGPPKPEDLLDGVIALVPRSAVGAGLRRARDMLDYKDAGTVAAVLGNGRRTSAHDTVPFALWSAARSLGDFEEAFWVTAQAGGDVDTTCAIVGGVVAAGTAGAPPA
;
A
#
# COMPACT_ATOMS: atom_id res chain seq x y z
N ARG A 1 -16.39 3.47 9.98
CA ARG A 1 -16.34 4.07 8.61
C ARG A 1 -14.96 3.93 7.99
N GLU A 2 -13.90 4.47 8.60
CA GLU A 2 -12.53 4.38 8.04
C GLU A 2 -12.05 2.95 7.79
N ALA A 3 -12.37 1.99 8.67
CA ALA A 3 -12.05 0.58 8.46
C ALA A 3 -12.60 0.02 7.14
N VAL A 4 -13.86 0.35 6.80
CA VAL A 4 -14.49 -0.07 5.54
C VAL A 4 -13.76 0.57 4.35
N VAL A 5 -13.43 1.86 4.43
CA VAL A 5 -12.70 2.54 3.35
C VAL A 5 -11.28 2.00 3.18
N GLY A 6 -10.62 1.65 4.28
CA GLY A 6 -9.33 0.96 4.27
C GLY A 6 -9.42 -0.39 3.55
N ALA A 7 -10.41 -1.22 3.88
CA ALA A 7 -10.64 -2.49 3.20
C ALA A 7 -10.93 -2.31 1.70
N MET A 8 -11.76 -1.32 1.34
CA MET A 8 -12.01 -0.97 -0.07
C MET A 8 -10.72 -0.60 -0.80
N ALA A 9 -9.86 0.21 -0.18
CA ALA A 9 -8.60 0.63 -0.77
C ALA A 9 -7.66 -0.56 -1.04
N VAL A 10 -7.52 -1.46 -0.06
CA VAL A 10 -6.67 -2.66 -0.20
C VAL A 10 -7.23 -3.59 -1.28
N ALA A 11 -8.55 -3.82 -1.29
CA ALA A 11 -9.19 -4.66 -2.32
C ALA A 11 -9.02 -4.06 -3.73
N ALA A 12 -9.18 -2.75 -3.88
CA ALA A 12 -8.95 -2.06 -5.14
C ALA A 12 -7.49 -2.20 -5.61
N ALA A 13 -6.52 -2.00 -4.70
CA ALA A 13 -5.11 -2.13 -5.02
C ALA A 13 -4.76 -3.55 -5.50
N ALA A 14 -5.21 -4.58 -4.78
CA ALA A 14 -4.98 -5.97 -5.18
C ALA A 14 -5.63 -6.30 -6.53
N SER A 15 -6.87 -5.82 -6.77
CA SER A 15 -7.55 -6.03 -8.06
C SER A 15 -6.84 -5.35 -9.22
N LEU A 16 -6.28 -4.16 -9.01
CA LEU A 16 -5.53 -3.43 -10.04
C LEU A 16 -4.17 -4.08 -10.32
N ALA A 17 -3.47 -4.55 -9.27
CA ALA A 17 -2.22 -5.27 -9.40
C ALA A 17 -2.38 -6.63 -10.12
N ALA A 18 -3.53 -7.29 -9.95
CA ALA A 18 -3.87 -8.55 -10.61
C ALA A 18 -4.36 -8.41 -12.06
N ALA A 19 -4.43 -7.19 -12.59
CA ALA A 19 -4.98 -6.96 -13.92
C ALA A 19 -4.17 -7.73 -15.00
N PRO A 20 -4.82 -8.31 -16.03
CA PRO A 20 -4.14 -9.11 -17.06
C PRO A 20 -3.07 -8.35 -17.87
N ALA A 21 -3.13 -7.02 -17.87
CA ALA A 21 -2.15 -6.15 -18.52
C ALA A 21 -0.78 -6.13 -17.81
N GLY A 22 -0.66 -6.79 -16.65
CA GLY A 22 0.50 -6.73 -15.78
C GLY A 22 0.35 -5.65 -14.69
N PRO A 23 1.33 -5.56 -13.77
CA PRO A 23 1.28 -4.58 -12.70
C PRO A 23 1.28 -3.15 -13.28
N PRO A 24 0.42 -2.24 -12.76
CA PRO A 24 0.42 -0.85 -13.19
C PRO A 24 1.69 -0.13 -12.73
N LYS A 25 1.92 1.11 -13.21
CA LYS A 25 2.93 1.97 -12.59
C LYS A 25 2.49 2.35 -11.17
N PRO A 26 3.45 2.71 -10.27
CA PRO A 26 3.14 3.09 -8.90
C PRO A 26 2.10 4.23 -8.81
N GLU A 27 2.23 5.24 -9.67
CA GLU A 27 1.28 6.34 -9.79
C GLU A 27 -0.13 5.88 -10.19
N ASP A 28 -0.21 5.05 -11.22
CA ASP A 28 -1.47 4.57 -11.79
C ASP A 28 -2.22 3.69 -10.78
N LEU A 29 -1.49 2.89 -9.99
CA LEU A 29 -2.07 2.10 -8.90
C LEU A 29 -2.78 3.01 -7.89
N LEU A 30 -2.06 4.00 -7.34
CA LEU A 30 -2.59 4.86 -6.29
C LEU A 30 -3.70 5.78 -6.82
N ASP A 31 -3.56 6.32 -8.03
CA ASP A 31 -4.59 7.15 -8.67
C ASP A 31 -5.88 6.34 -8.91
N GLY A 32 -5.74 5.08 -9.34
CA GLY A 32 -6.86 4.15 -9.49
C GLY A 32 -7.56 3.84 -8.17
N VAL A 33 -6.81 3.56 -7.09
CA VAL A 33 -7.38 3.33 -5.76
C VAL A 33 -8.10 4.58 -5.23
N ILE A 34 -7.49 5.76 -5.38
CA ILE A 34 -8.07 7.03 -4.93
C ILE A 34 -9.41 7.30 -5.62
N ALA A 35 -9.54 6.96 -6.90
CA ALA A 35 -10.78 7.11 -7.67
C ALA A 35 -11.93 6.20 -7.19
N LEU A 36 -11.60 5.06 -6.56
CA LEU A 36 -12.57 4.03 -6.14
C LEU A 36 -13.03 4.14 -4.68
N VAL A 37 -12.39 5.00 -3.88
CA VAL A 37 -12.72 5.16 -2.47
C VAL A 37 -13.50 6.45 -2.18
N PRO A 38 -14.49 6.43 -1.27
CA PRO A 38 -15.20 7.64 -0.89
C PRO A 38 -14.29 8.58 -0.11
N ARG A 39 -14.68 9.86 -0.02
CA ARG A 39 -13.98 10.86 0.80
C ARG A 39 -13.92 10.40 2.28
N SER A 40 -12.70 10.31 2.81
CA SER A 40 -12.37 9.79 4.13
C SER A 40 -10.96 10.22 4.57
N ALA A 41 -10.56 9.90 5.80
CA ALA A 41 -9.19 10.10 6.26
C ALA A 41 -8.21 9.16 5.54
N VAL A 42 -8.60 7.90 5.31
CA VAL A 42 -7.86 6.96 4.45
C VAL A 42 -7.62 7.58 3.06
N GLY A 43 -8.66 8.12 2.41
CA GLY A 43 -8.53 8.73 1.09
C GLY A 43 -7.62 9.97 1.07
N ALA A 44 -7.58 10.74 2.15
CA ALA A 44 -6.62 11.84 2.31
C ALA A 44 -5.19 11.31 2.46
N GLY A 45 -4.99 10.26 3.26
CA GLY A 45 -3.71 9.59 3.39
C GLY A 45 -3.21 9.00 2.07
N LEU A 46 -4.11 8.43 1.24
CA LEU A 46 -3.74 7.88 -0.07
C LEU A 46 -3.28 8.94 -1.06
N ARG A 47 -3.91 10.13 -1.08
CA ARG A 47 -3.38 11.26 -1.86
C ARG A 47 -2.00 11.67 -1.39
N ARG A 48 -1.77 11.69 -0.08
CA ARG A 48 -0.45 11.98 0.47
C ARG A 48 0.57 10.89 0.13
N ALA A 49 0.19 9.62 0.17
CA ALA A 49 1.01 8.50 -0.30
C ALA A 49 1.43 8.69 -1.76
N ARG A 50 0.48 9.08 -2.62
CA ARG A 50 0.73 9.38 -4.04
C ARG A 50 1.75 10.50 -4.24
N ASP A 51 1.67 11.56 -3.44
CA ASP A 51 2.62 12.69 -3.46
C ASP A 51 4.01 12.31 -2.91
N MET A 52 4.11 11.19 -2.18
CA MET A 52 5.34 10.73 -1.55
C MET A 52 6.05 9.62 -2.35
N LEU A 53 5.61 9.31 -3.56
CA LEU A 53 6.22 8.26 -4.38
C LEU A 53 7.70 8.55 -4.73
N ASP A 54 8.14 9.81 -4.74
CA ASP A 54 9.55 10.16 -5.00
C ASP A 54 10.48 9.93 -3.80
N TYR A 55 9.92 9.71 -2.61
CA TYR A 55 10.69 9.38 -1.42
C TYR A 55 11.08 7.90 -1.44
N LYS A 56 12.30 7.58 -0.99
CA LYS A 56 12.79 6.19 -0.90
C LYS A 56 12.85 5.66 0.53
N ASP A 57 12.95 6.55 1.51
CA ASP A 57 13.10 6.17 2.91
C ASP A 57 11.74 5.85 3.54
N ALA A 58 11.49 4.56 3.78
CA ALA A 58 10.22 4.08 4.35
C ALA A 58 9.98 4.62 5.77
N GLY A 59 11.03 4.85 6.56
CA GLY A 59 10.90 5.47 7.89
C GLY A 59 10.32 6.88 7.83
N THR A 60 10.82 7.71 6.90
CA THR A 60 10.31 9.06 6.64
C THR A 60 8.85 9.01 6.18
N VAL A 61 8.50 8.08 5.28
CA VAL A 61 7.13 7.96 4.79
C VAL A 61 6.19 7.48 5.90
N ALA A 62 6.58 6.49 6.69
CA ALA A 62 5.86 6.02 7.86
C ALA A 62 5.65 7.12 8.91
N ALA A 63 6.63 8.00 9.12
CA ALA A 63 6.49 9.12 10.05
C ALA A 63 5.41 10.12 9.61
N VAL A 64 5.14 10.19 8.31
CA VAL A 64 4.15 11.11 7.71
C VAL A 64 2.78 10.46 7.56
N LEU A 65 2.72 9.22 7.10
CA LEU A 65 1.48 8.52 6.78
C LEU A 65 0.94 7.66 7.94
N GLY A 66 1.79 7.35 8.92
CA GLY A 66 1.55 6.30 9.91
C GLY A 66 2.04 4.93 9.40
N ASN A 67 2.34 4.03 10.33
CA ASN A 67 2.71 2.64 10.07
C ASN A 67 1.90 1.65 10.93
N GLY A 68 0.66 2.04 11.25
CA GLY A 68 -0.29 1.25 12.01
C GLY A 68 -0.05 1.19 13.52
N ARG A 69 0.93 1.93 14.06
CA ARG A 69 1.14 2.04 15.53
C ARG A 69 -0.10 2.47 16.31
N ARG A 70 -1.05 3.16 15.66
CA ARG A 70 -2.32 3.58 16.25
C ARG A 70 -3.50 2.64 15.93
N THR A 71 -3.21 1.48 15.33
CA THR A 71 -4.17 0.40 15.03
C THR A 71 -5.44 0.91 14.36
N SER A 72 -5.27 1.77 13.35
CA SER A 72 -6.40 2.39 12.64
C SER A 72 -6.14 2.43 11.14
N ALA A 73 -7.20 2.27 10.34
CA ALA A 73 -7.06 2.15 8.89
C ALA A 73 -6.34 3.35 8.24
N HIS A 74 -6.58 4.58 8.72
CA HIS A 74 -5.93 5.78 8.17
C HIS A 74 -4.48 5.95 8.65
N ASP A 75 -4.04 5.20 9.65
CA ASP A 75 -2.66 5.12 10.12
C ASP A 75 -1.89 3.93 9.51
N THR A 76 -2.59 2.96 8.90
CA THR A 76 -2.00 1.72 8.37
C THR A 76 -2.01 1.69 6.83
N VAL A 77 -3.19 1.88 6.23
CA VAL A 77 -3.43 1.59 4.81
C VAL A 77 -2.66 2.51 3.86
N PRO A 78 -2.56 3.84 4.09
CA PRO A 78 -1.82 4.71 3.18
C PRO A 78 -0.34 4.34 3.03
N PHE A 79 0.35 4.02 4.13
CA PHE A 79 1.75 3.58 4.09
C PHE A 79 1.90 2.20 3.46
N ALA A 80 1.03 1.25 3.81
CA ALA A 80 1.05 -0.07 3.20
C ALA A 80 0.87 -0.01 1.67
N LEU A 81 -0.07 0.80 1.17
CA LEU A 81 -0.28 0.95 -0.28
C LEU A 81 0.83 1.76 -0.97
N TRP A 82 1.47 2.72 -0.28
CA TRP A 82 2.68 3.36 -0.79
C TRP A 82 3.83 2.36 -0.97
N SER A 83 4.06 1.50 0.03
CA SER A 83 5.14 0.51 -0.01
C SER A 83 4.88 -0.52 -1.09
N ALA A 84 3.64 -1.03 -1.21
CA ALA A 84 3.25 -1.93 -2.29
C ALA A 84 3.43 -1.30 -3.67
N ALA A 85 3.00 -0.04 -3.86
CA ALA A 85 3.13 0.66 -5.14
C ALA A 85 4.60 0.77 -5.58
N ARG A 86 5.52 1.05 -4.66
CA ARG A 86 6.95 1.22 -4.98
C ARG A 86 7.67 -0.09 -5.32
N SER A 87 7.17 -1.23 -4.86
CA SER A 87 7.83 -2.54 -4.99
C SER A 87 6.98 -3.53 -5.79
N LEU A 88 6.15 -3.03 -6.72
CA LEU A 88 5.37 -3.90 -7.61
C LEU A 88 6.29 -4.82 -8.41
N GLY A 89 6.03 -6.12 -8.34
CA GLY A 89 6.83 -7.15 -9.01
C GLY A 89 8.06 -7.62 -8.22
N ASP A 90 8.31 -7.09 -7.02
CA ASP A 90 9.38 -7.54 -6.12
C ASP A 90 8.82 -7.76 -4.71
N PHE A 91 8.42 -8.99 -4.42
CA PHE A 91 7.83 -9.35 -3.14
C PHE A 91 8.81 -9.17 -1.97
N GLU A 92 10.07 -9.55 -2.16
CA GLU A 92 11.08 -9.53 -1.10
C GLU A 92 11.43 -8.08 -0.74
N GLU A 93 11.63 -7.21 -1.74
CA GLU A 93 11.81 -5.77 -1.50
C GLU A 93 10.58 -5.19 -0.79
N ALA A 94 9.37 -5.47 -1.28
CA ALA A 94 8.14 -4.95 -0.69
C ALA A 94 7.99 -5.34 0.79
N PHE A 95 8.27 -6.60 1.11
CA PHE A 95 8.20 -7.12 2.48
C PHE A 95 9.21 -6.45 3.39
N TRP A 96 10.49 -6.40 2.99
CA TRP A 96 11.54 -5.86 3.85
C TRP A 96 11.47 -4.34 4.01
N VAL A 97 11.15 -3.60 2.95
CA VAL A 97 10.93 -2.15 3.04
C VAL A 97 9.80 -1.83 4.02
N THR A 98 8.71 -2.60 3.97
CA THR A 98 7.58 -2.44 4.90
C THR A 98 7.98 -2.79 6.33
N ALA A 99 8.59 -3.96 6.55
CA ALA A 99 8.93 -4.44 7.88
C ALA A 99 9.92 -3.52 8.61
N GLN A 100 10.89 -2.96 7.88
CA GLN A 100 11.89 -2.05 8.44
C GLN A 100 11.29 -0.73 8.95
N ALA A 101 10.13 -0.30 8.44
CA ALA A 101 9.44 0.87 8.96
C ALA A 101 8.84 0.65 10.37
N GLY A 102 8.72 -0.61 10.81
CA GLY A 102 8.17 -1.00 12.11
C GLY A 102 6.69 -0.65 12.27
N GLY A 103 6.23 -0.59 13.52
CA GLY A 103 4.83 -0.34 13.85
C GLY A 103 4.00 -1.61 13.88
N ASP A 104 2.85 -1.62 13.21
CA ASP A 104 1.99 -2.80 13.05
C ASP A 104 2.49 -3.62 11.84
N VAL A 105 3.65 -4.25 12.05
CA VAL A 105 4.44 -4.91 11.01
C VAL A 105 3.67 -6.06 10.37
N ASP A 106 2.98 -6.87 11.15
CA ASP A 106 2.19 -7.98 10.66
C ASP A 106 1.05 -7.51 9.75
N THR A 107 0.28 -6.49 10.16
CA THR A 107 -0.82 -5.98 9.33
C THR A 107 -0.32 -5.30 8.06
N THR A 108 0.73 -4.46 8.17
CA THR A 108 1.26 -3.73 7.00
C THR A 108 1.91 -4.69 5.99
N CYS A 109 2.71 -5.66 6.43
CA CYS A 109 3.30 -6.67 5.56
C CYS A 109 2.24 -7.60 4.95
N ALA A 110 1.17 -7.94 5.68
CA ALA A 110 0.07 -8.73 5.13
C ALA A 110 -0.64 -8.00 3.98
N ILE A 111 -0.91 -6.70 4.14
CA ILE A 111 -1.51 -5.88 3.08
C ILE A 111 -0.58 -5.78 1.87
N VAL A 112 0.68 -5.43 2.09
CA VAL A 112 1.68 -5.24 1.03
C VAL A 112 1.89 -6.53 0.27
N GLY A 113 2.14 -7.63 0.98
CA GLY A 113 2.34 -8.94 0.38
C GLY A 113 1.11 -9.40 -0.40
N GLY A 114 -0.10 -9.19 0.13
CA GLY A 114 -1.33 -9.53 -0.58
C GLY A 114 -1.53 -8.75 -1.88
N VAL A 115 -1.19 -7.46 -1.91
CA VAL A 115 -1.28 -6.64 -3.12
C VAL A 115 -0.21 -7.02 -4.15
N VAL A 116 1.05 -7.17 -3.72
CA VAL A 116 2.16 -7.48 -4.62
C VAL A 116 2.01 -8.90 -5.20
N ALA A 117 1.67 -9.89 -4.36
CA ALA A 117 1.46 -11.27 -4.79
C ALA A 117 0.19 -11.51 -5.61
N ALA A 118 -0.73 -10.54 -5.66
CA ALA A 118 -1.86 -10.59 -6.57
C ALA A 118 -1.42 -10.43 -8.04
N GLY A 119 -0.28 -9.78 -8.29
CA GLY A 119 0.33 -9.68 -9.60
C GLY A 119 1.15 -10.93 -9.95
N THR A 120 1.17 -11.31 -11.23
CA THR A 120 1.87 -12.53 -11.71
C THR A 120 3.38 -12.49 -11.50
N ALA A 121 3.98 -11.29 -11.46
CA ALA A 121 5.41 -11.09 -11.22
C ALA A 121 5.79 -11.00 -9.72
N GLY A 122 4.81 -10.84 -8.82
CA GLY A 122 5.05 -10.57 -7.39
C GLY A 122 4.90 -11.80 -6.49
N ALA A 123 4.99 -13.01 -7.04
CA ALA A 123 4.83 -14.23 -6.25
C ALA A 123 5.90 -14.34 -5.14
N PRO A 124 5.54 -14.79 -3.92
CA PRO A 124 6.52 -15.04 -2.87
C PRO A 124 7.57 -16.09 -3.30
N PRO A 125 8.81 -16.02 -2.77
CA PRO A 125 9.80 -17.07 -2.95
C PRO A 125 9.28 -18.44 -2.47
N ALA A 126 9.75 -19.52 -3.11
CA ALA A 126 9.39 -20.90 -2.80
C ALA A 126 10.10 -21.46 -1.56
#